data_AF-A0A2N7PN45-F1
#
_entry.id   AF-A0A2N7PN45-F1
#
_cell.length_a   1.000
_cell.length_b   1.000
_cell.length_c   1.000
_cell.angle_alpha   90.00
_cell.angle_beta   90.00
_cell.angle_gamma   90.00
#
_symmetry.space_group_name_H-M   'P 1'
#
loop_
_entity.id
_entity.type
_entity.pdbx_description
1 polymer ?
#
loop_
_entity_poly.entity_id
_entity_poly.type
_entity_poly.pdbx_seq_one_letter_code
_entity_poly.pdbx_strand_id
1 'polypeptide(L)'
;MDLIVLDLILPDGDGIDLLKYLKSSFKFKRIPVVIVSARGAELDRVLGLELGADDYVVKPFSVRELVLRVKKLLKKDLSSMPQQKVGPLFLDKEKKTIFLEDKPLNLTPTEYKILEILIENPEKVFVISPKISWQICLYMLNYFL
;
A
#
# COMPACT_ATOMS: atom_id res chain seq x y z
N MET A 1 -2.47 -10.32 -7.17
CA MET A 1 -1.34 -10.25 -8.10
C MET A 1 -0.78 -8.86 -7.94
N ASP A 2 0.38 -8.77 -7.30
CA ASP A 2 0.85 -7.53 -6.68
C ASP A 2 1.89 -6.80 -7.54
N LEU A 3 2.50 -7.51 -8.49
CA LEU A 3 3.45 -6.98 -9.49
C LEU A 3 3.54 -7.96 -10.68
N ILE A 4 3.90 -7.45 -11.85
CA ILE A 4 4.17 -8.22 -13.07
C ILE A 4 5.63 -8.01 -13.47
N VAL A 5 6.34 -9.10 -13.76
CA VAL A 5 7.65 -9.06 -14.42
C VAL A 5 7.43 -9.47 -15.86
N LEU A 6 7.79 -8.61 -16.81
CA LEU A 6 7.49 -8.76 -18.23
C LEU A 6 8.77 -8.82 -19.06
N ASP A 7 8.95 -9.88 -19.84
CA ASP A 7 9.96 -9.91 -20.89
C ASP A 7 9.41 -9.27 -22.17
N LEU A 8 10.23 -8.48 -22.88
CA LEU A 8 9.83 -7.91 -24.18
C LEU A 8 10.12 -8.86 -25.34
N ILE A 9 11.09 -9.76 -25.18
CA ILE A 9 11.41 -10.76 -26.19
C ILE A 9 10.67 -12.03 -25.79
N LEU A 10 9.42 -12.13 -26.26
CA LEU A 10 8.61 -13.33 -26.09
C LEU A 10 8.74 -14.20 -27.36
N PRO A 11 8.77 -15.53 -27.23
CA PRO A 11 8.88 -16.42 -28.38
C PRO A 11 7.64 -16.38 -29.29
N ASP A 12 6.50 -15.93 -28.76
CA ASP A 12 5.16 -15.96 -29.36
C ASP A 12 4.54 -14.56 -29.57
N GLY A 13 5.27 -13.47 -29.32
CA GLY A 13 4.76 -12.11 -29.52
C GLY A 13 5.68 -10.98 -29.08
N ASP A 14 5.17 -9.75 -29.11
CA ASP A 14 5.87 -8.57 -28.62
C ASP A 14 5.37 -8.19 -27.22
N GLY A 15 6.27 -8.19 -26.23
CA GLY A 15 5.93 -7.78 -24.87
C GLY A 15 5.50 -6.32 -24.77
N ILE A 16 5.82 -5.47 -25.75
CA ILE A 16 5.32 -4.08 -25.81
C ILE A 16 3.80 -4.05 -25.98
N ASP A 17 3.23 -4.91 -26.81
CA ASP A 17 1.79 -4.95 -27.01
C ASP A 17 1.08 -5.53 -25.79
N LEU A 18 1.71 -6.51 -25.12
CA LEU A 18 1.23 -7.01 -23.83
C LEU A 18 1.26 -5.91 -22.76
N LEU A 19 2.31 -5.08 -22.69
CA LEU A 19 2.36 -3.95 -21.78
C LEU A 19 1.20 -2.98 -22.01
N LYS A 20 0.94 -2.59 -23.26
CA LYS A 20 -0.18 -1.71 -23.62
C LYS A 20 -1.52 -2.31 -23.21
N TYR A 21 -1.71 -3.61 -23.43
CA TYR A 21 -2.91 -4.32 -22.98
C TYR A 21 -3.06 -4.28 -21.46
N LEU A 22 -1.99 -4.58 -20.71
CA LEU A 22 -2.01 -4.54 -19.24
C LEU A 22 -2.36 -3.15 -18.71
N LYS A 23 -1.81 -2.09 -19.30
CA LYS A 23 -2.02 -0.71 -18.85
C LYS A 23 -3.34 -0.09 -19.34
N SER A 24 -3.98 -0.67 -20.36
CA SER A 24 -5.34 -0.28 -20.79
C SER A 24 -6.45 -1.01 -20.04
N SER A 25 -6.20 -2.24 -19.55
CA SER A 25 -7.18 -3.04 -18.84
C SER A 25 -7.47 -2.53 -17.43
N PHE A 26 -8.74 -2.31 -17.09
CA PHE A 26 -9.17 -1.87 -15.76
C PHE A 26 -8.67 -2.78 -14.62
N LYS A 27 -8.57 -4.09 -14.90
CA LYS A 27 -8.12 -5.10 -13.93
C LYS A 27 -6.63 -5.02 -13.63
N PHE A 28 -5.81 -4.68 -14.62
CA PHE A 28 -4.34 -4.79 -14.52
C PHE A 28 -3.64 -3.43 -14.49
N LYS A 29 -4.29 -2.34 -14.89
CA LYS A 29 -3.69 -1.01 -15.02
C LYS A 29 -3.00 -0.50 -13.74
N ARG A 30 -3.49 -0.92 -12.56
CA ARG A 30 -2.92 -0.53 -11.26
C ARG A 30 -1.79 -1.43 -10.77
N ILE A 31 -1.54 -2.56 -11.44
CA ILE A 31 -0.48 -3.49 -11.05
C ILE A 31 0.85 -2.94 -11.61
N PRO A 32 1.88 -2.77 -10.77
CA PRO A 32 3.20 -2.38 -11.23
C PRO A 32 3.78 -3.40 -12.21
N VAL A 33 4.42 -2.93 -13.28
CA VAL A 33 5.06 -3.76 -14.30
C VAL A 33 6.56 -3.42 -14.35
N VAL A 34 7.40 -4.42 -14.13
CA VAL A 34 8.85 -4.35 -14.34
C VAL A 34 9.18 -5.02 -15.66
N ILE A 35 9.73 -4.26 -16.60
CA ILE A 35 10.25 -4.83 -17.84
C ILE A 35 11.62 -5.45 -17.56
N VAL A 36 11.87 -6.62 -18.12
CA VAL A 36 13.14 -7.33 -18.03
C VAL A 36 13.53 -7.82 -19.43
N SER A 37 14.49 -7.16 -20.08
CA SER A 37 14.78 -7.38 -21.51
C SER A 37 16.28 -7.38 -21.81
N ALA A 38 16.69 -8.07 -22.88
CA ALA A 38 18.05 -7.96 -23.43
C ALA A 38 18.26 -6.66 -24.24
N ARG A 39 17.17 -5.94 -24.58
CA ARG A 39 17.25 -4.64 -25.24
C ARG A 39 17.73 -3.60 -24.24
N GLY A 40 18.97 -3.16 -24.41
CA GLY A 40 19.65 -2.23 -23.50
C GLY A 40 19.75 -0.79 -23.98
N ALA A 41 19.29 -0.49 -25.20
CA ALA A 41 19.39 0.86 -25.74
C ALA A 41 18.55 1.84 -24.91
N GLU A 42 19.05 3.07 -24.77
CA GLU A 42 18.37 4.12 -24.02
C GLU A 42 16.94 4.35 -24.53
N LEU A 43 16.77 4.39 -25.86
CA LEU A 43 15.47 4.57 -26.51
C LEU A 43 14.46 3.47 -26.13
N ASP A 44 14.88 2.21 -26.06
CA ASP A 44 14.00 1.11 -25.66
C ASP A 44 13.52 1.26 -24.21
N ARG A 45 14.43 1.72 -23.34
CA ARG A 45 14.15 1.93 -21.91
C ARG A 45 13.19 3.10 -21.71
N VAL A 46 13.44 4.22 -22.39
CA VAL A 46 12.59 5.40 -22.36
C VAL A 46 11.19 5.04 -22.86
N LEU A 47 11.09 4.39 -24.01
CA LEU A 47 9.81 3.97 -24.59
C LEU A 47 9.03 3.04 -23.63
N GLY A 48 9.69 2.04 -23.03
CA GLY A 48 9.03 1.13 -22.10
C GLY A 48 8.41 1.85 -20.89
N LEU A 49 9.11 2.84 -20.34
CA LEU A 49 8.62 3.66 -19.22
C LEU A 49 7.49 4.61 -19.65
N GLU A 50 7.60 5.25 -20.81
CA GLU A 50 6.54 6.12 -21.36
C GLU A 50 5.24 5.35 -21.63
N LEU A 51 5.34 4.08 -22.01
CA LEU A 51 4.19 3.18 -22.19
C LEU A 51 3.60 2.69 -20.86
N GLY A 52 4.14 3.12 -19.73
CA GLY A 52 3.57 2.94 -18.40
C GLY A 52 4.20 1.82 -17.59
N ALA A 53 5.37 1.28 -17.98
CA ALA A 53 6.14 0.42 -17.09
C ALA A 53 6.68 1.21 -15.90
N ASP A 54 6.76 0.55 -14.74
CA ASP A 54 7.15 1.16 -13.47
C ASP A 54 8.67 1.05 -13.23
N ASP A 55 9.33 0.06 -13.87
CA ASP A 55 10.79 -0.04 -13.93
C ASP A 55 11.22 -0.84 -15.18
N TYR A 56 12.48 -0.70 -15.57
CA TYR A 56 13.11 -1.40 -16.69
C TYR A 56 14.48 -1.94 -16.30
N VAL A 57 14.69 -3.24 -16.45
CA VAL A 57 15.93 -3.95 -16.14
C VAL A 57 16.50 -4.59 -17.40
N VAL A 58 17.76 -4.29 -17.70
CA VAL A 58 18.48 -4.84 -18.85
C VAL A 58 19.20 -6.13 -18.44
N LYS A 59 19.11 -7.18 -19.26
CA LYS A 59 19.90 -8.40 -19.12
C LYS A 59 21.33 -8.17 -19.63
N PRO A 60 22.37 -8.70 -18.95
CA PRO A 60 22.31 -9.49 -17.72
C PRO A 60 22.18 -8.63 -16.46
N PHE A 61 21.42 -9.12 -15.48
CA PHE A 61 21.26 -8.49 -14.16
C PHE A 61 21.46 -9.52 -13.05
N SER A 62 21.76 -9.05 -11.84
CA SER A 62 21.81 -9.94 -10.67
C SER A 62 20.42 -10.14 -10.09
N VAL A 63 20.14 -11.35 -9.58
CA VAL A 63 18.88 -11.63 -8.85
C VAL A 63 18.69 -10.64 -7.70
N ARG A 64 19.78 -10.26 -7.02
CA ARG A 64 19.77 -9.29 -5.93
C ARG A 64 19.30 -7.91 -6.39
N GLU A 65 19.73 -7.45 -7.55
CA GLU A 65 19.29 -6.18 -8.14
C GLU A 65 17.78 -6.21 -8.43
N LEU A 66 17.29 -7.24 -9.12
CA LEU A 66 15.87 -7.36 -9.45
C LEU A 66 15.02 -7.40 -8.17
N VAL A 67 15.45 -8.13 -7.14
CA VAL A 67 14.77 -8.18 -5.84
C VAL A 67 14.71 -6.79 -5.20
N LEU A 68 15.77 -5.98 -5.26
CA LEU A 68 15.77 -4.63 -4.69
C LEU A 68 14.80 -3.70 -5.43
N ARG A 69 14.74 -3.79 -6.77
CA ARG A 69 13.82 -3.02 -7.60
C ARG A 69 12.35 -3.41 -7.36
N VAL A 70 12.07 -4.70 -7.35
CA VAL A 70 10.74 -5.25 -7.01
C VAL A 70 10.33 -4.81 -5.60
N LYS A 71 11.22 -4.90 -4.61
CA LYS A 71 10.96 -4.43 -3.25
C LYS A 71 10.64 -2.94 -3.20
N LYS A 72 11.30 -2.11 -4.02
CA LYS A 72 11.02 -0.67 -4.09
C LYS A 72 9.61 -0.39 -4.63
N LEU A 73 9.16 -1.11 -5.66
CA LEU A 73 7.83 -0.94 -6.25
C LEU A 73 6.71 -1.50 -5.35
N LEU A 74 6.97 -2.61 -4.67
CA LEU A 74 6.05 -3.21 -3.71
C LEU A 74 6.13 -2.55 -2.33
N LYS A 75 7.07 -1.63 -2.12
CA LYS A 75 7.14 -0.83 -0.91
C LYS A 75 5.89 0.04 -0.92
N LYS A 76 4.85 -0.41 -0.22
CA LYS A 76 3.85 0.51 0.33
C LYS A 76 4.65 1.60 1.00
N ASP A 77 4.40 2.85 0.64
CA ASP A 77 4.98 4.00 1.31
C ASP A 77 4.90 3.72 2.82
N LEU A 78 6.04 3.41 3.44
CA LEU A 78 6.13 3.31 4.89
C LEU A 78 6.06 4.72 5.51
N SER A 79 6.35 5.73 4.67
CA SER A 79 5.97 7.14 4.80
C SER A 79 4.45 7.37 4.84
N SER A 80 3.67 6.39 4.37
CA SER A 80 2.21 6.32 4.46
C SER A 80 1.79 4.96 5.05
N MET A 81 2.50 4.46 6.06
CA MET A 81 1.82 3.60 7.03
C MET A 81 0.63 4.42 7.57
N PRO A 82 -0.55 3.82 7.75
CA PRO A 82 -1.72 4.55 8.18
C PRO A 82 -1.49 4.98 9.62
N GLN A 83 -0.85 6.13 9.80
CA GLN A 83 -1.13 7.02 10.90
C GLN A 83 -2.55 7.50 10.64
N GLN A 84 -3.52 6.64 10.96
CA GLN A 84 -4.93 6.96 10.79
C GLN A 84 -5.28 7.92 11.90
N LYS A 85 -5.14 9.21 11.58
CA LYS A 85 -5.44 10.31 12.48
C LYS A 85 -6.91 10.66 12.33
N VAL A 86 -7.67 10.47 13.39
CA VAL A 86 -9.07 10.93 13.49
C VAL A 86 -9.12 11.96 14.61
N GLY A 87 -9.20 13.23 14.24
CA GLY A 87 -9.05 14.34 15.20
C GLY A 87 -7.71 14.26 15.95
N PRO A 88 -7.68 14.27 17.29
CA PRO A 88 -6.46 14.14 18.09
C PRO A 88 -6.02 12.68 18.32
N LEU A 89 -6.81 11.70 17.86
CA LEU A 89 -6.49 10.29 18.03
C LEU A 89 -5.59 9.80 16.91
N PHE A 90 -4.61 8.98 17.27
CA PHE A 90 -3.60 8.45 16.39
C PHE A 90 -3.41 6.95 16.64
N LEU A 91 -3.49 6.13 15.60
CA LEU A 91 -3.35 4.68 15.69
C LEU A 91 -1.99 4.21 15.15
N ASP A 92 -1.21 3.54 16.00
CA ASP A 92 -0.02 2.78 15.63
C ASP A 92 -0.35 1.27 15.66
N LYS A 93 -0.58 0.70 14.48
CA LYS A 93 -0.95 -0.72 14.32
C LYS A 93 0.22 -1.67 14.59
N GLU A 94 1.46 -1.24 14.40
CA GLU A 94 2.63 -2.09 14.65
C GLU A 94 2.83 -2.28 16.15
N LYS A 95 2.74 -1.19 16.91
CA LYS A 95 2.90 -1.22 18.37
C LYS A 95 1.61 -1.61 19.10
N LYS A 96 0.50 -1.74 18.37
CA LYS A 96 -0.85 -1.89 18.93
C LYS A 96 -1.12 -0.83 20.00
N THR A 97 -0.83 0.42 19.66
CA THR A 97 -0.97 1.56 20.57
C THR A 97 -1.81 2.64 19.91
N ILE A 98 -2.69 3.26 20.69
CA ILE A 98 -3.46 4.43 20.28
C ILE A 98 -2.98 5.60 21.12
N PHE A 99 -2.80 6.75 20.50
CA PHE A 99 -2.33 7.97 21.12
C PHE A 99 -3.43 9.03 21.05
N LEU A 100 -3.48 9.89 22.04
CA LEU A 100 -4.28 11.12 22.07
C LEU A 100 -3.33 12.28 22.27
N GLU A 101 -3.25 13.20 21.29
CA GLU A 101 -2.32 14.35 21.35
C GLU A 101 -0.90 13.91 21.71
N ASP A 102 -0.42 12.87 21.02
CA ASP A 102 0.91 12.26 21.19
C ASP A 102 1.16 11.53 22.53
N LYS A 103 0.14 11.39 23.40
CA LYS A 103 0.21 10.58 24.62
C LYS A 103 -0.38 9.18 24.39
N PRO A 104 0.34 8.09 24.68
CA PRO A 104 -0.20 6.74 24.52
C PRO A 104 -1.33 6.50 25.52
N LEU A 105 -2.46 5.98 25.03
CA LEU A 105 -3.58 5.55 25.84
C LEU A 105 -3.27 4.17 26.44
N ASN A 106 -3.51 4.03 27.74
CA ASN A 106 -3.44 2.74 28.41
C ASN A 106 -4.76 2.01 28.23
N LEU A 107 -4.84 1.15 27.21
CA LEU A 107 -6.06 0.45 26.81
C LEU A 107 -5.93 -1.05 27.11
N THR A 108 -7.01 -1.67 27.58
CA THR A 108 -7.11 -3.13 27.57
C THR A 108 -7.22 -3.65 26.13
N PRO A 109 -6.97 -4.95 25.86
CA PRO A 109 -7.06 -5.51 24.50
C PRO A 109 -8.42 -5.31 23.83
N THR A 110 -9.50 -5.39 24.61
CA THR A 110 -10.88 -5.16 24.12
C THR A 110 -11.07 -3.71 23.71
N GLU A 111 -10.59 -2.78 24.54
CA GLU A 111 -10.70 -1.34 24.32
C GLU A 111 -9.88 -0.87 23.12
N TYR A 112 -8.66 -1.40 22.98
CA TYR A 112 -7.84 -1.20 21.78
C TYR A 112 -8.59 -1.62 20.53
N LYS A 113 -9.17 -2.83 20.53
CA LYS A 113 -9.87 -3.38 19.36
C LYS A 113 -11.13 -2.58 19.01
N ILE A 114 -11.84 -2.08 20.01
CA ILE A 114 -13.01 -1.20 19.80
C ILE A 114 -12.57 0.10 19.13
N LEU A 115 -11.56 0.78 19.68
CA LEU A 115 -11.07 2.05 19.14
C LEU A 115 -10.41 1.88 17.76
N GLU A 116 -9.69 0.78 17.52
CA GLU A 116 -9.14 0.43 16.21
C GLU A 116 -10.26 0.35 15.17
N ILE A 117 -11.34 -0.39 15.45
CA ILE A 117 -12.49 -0.54 14.53
C ILE A 117 -13.17 0.82 14.27
N LEU A 118 -13.31 1.66 15.30
CA LEU A 118 -13.93 2.99 15.18
C LEU A 118 -13.08 3.94 14.33
N ILE A 119 -11.76 3.99 14.60
CA ILE A 119 -10.80 4.79 13.83
C ILE A 119 -10.76 4.33 12.37
N GLU A 120 -10.86 3.02 12.12
CA GLU A 120 -10.92 2.44 10.78
C GLU A 120 -12.24 2.71 10.04
N ASN A 121 -13.33 2.99 10.76
CA ASN A 121 -14.67 3.15 10.19
C ASN A 121 -15.39 4.39 10.78
N PRO A 122 -14.88 5.62 10.58
CA PRO A 122 -15.38 6.82 11.25
C PRO A 122 -16.84 7.16 10.91
N GLU A 123 -17.39 6.64 9.80
CA GLU A 123 -18.75 6.92 9.33
C GLU A 123 -19.78 5.83 9.73
N LYS A 124 -19.38 4.81 10.49
CA LYS A 124 -20.27 3.73 10.92
C LYS A 124 -20.74 3.94 12.37
N VAL A 125 -22.05 3.86 12.57
CA VAL A 125 -22.66 3.87 13.91
C VAL A 125 -22.51 2.48 14.54
N PHE A 126 -21.90 2.41 15.72
CA PHE A 126 -21.79 1.19 16.52
C PHE A 126 -22.67 1.30 17.76
N VAL A 127 -23.38 0.21 18.09
CA VAL A 127 -24.15 0.12 19.35
C VAL A 127 -23.22 -0.37 20.45
N ILE A 128 -23.03 0.47 21.47
CA ILE A 128 -22.13 0.21 22.60
C ILE A 128 -22.82 -0.68 23.64
N SER A 129 -22.12 -1.73 24.08
CA SER A 129 -22.50 -2.56 25.23
C SER A 129 -22.11 -1.89 26.56
N PRO A 130 -22.86 -2.05 27.67
CA PRO A 130 -22.60 -1.39 28.96
C PRO A 130 -21.26 -1.76 29.66
N LYS A 131 -20.41 -2.59 29.03
CA LYS A 131 -19.10 -3.01 29.54
C LYS A 131 -17.92 -2.15 29.05
N ILE A 132 -18.19 -1.05 28.33
CA ILE A 132 -17.14 -0.15 27.84
C ILE A 132 -16.75 0.85 28.95
N SER A 133 -15.45 1.08 29.12
CA SER A 133 -14.93 2.06 30.08
C SER A 133 -15.42 3.47 29.77
N TRP A 134 -15.77 4.23 30.82
CA TRP A 134 -16.15 5.64 30.74
C TRP A 134 -15.15 6.50 30.00
N GLN A 135 -13.87 6.14 30.03
CA GLN A 135 -12.81 6.83 29.31
C GLN A 135 -13.01 6.76 27.79
N ILE A 136 -13.47 5.64 27.24
CA ILE A 136 -13.77 5.52 25.81
C ILE A 136 -15.05 6.25 25.45
N CYS A 137 -16.09 6.18 26.29
CA CYS A 137 -17.33 6.94 26.06
C CYS A 137 -17.06 8.45 25.97
N LEU A 138 -16.18 8.97 26.84
CA LEU A 138 -15.74 10.36 26.79
C LEU A 138 -14.95 10.69 25.51
N TYR A 139 -14.11 9.76 25.03
CA TYR A 139 -13.41 9.93 23.75
C TYR A 139 -14.36 9.88 22.54
N MET A 140 -15.35 9.00 22.54
CA MET A 140 -16.35 8.91 21.48
C MET A 140 -17.23 10.17 21.41
N LEU A 141 -17.67 10.69 22.56
CA LEU A 141 -18.52 11.89 22.64
C LEU A 141 -17.80 13.18 22.23
N ASN A 142 -16.50 13.30 22.48
CA ASN A 142 -15.75 14.53 22.18
C ASN A 142 -15.14 14.57 20.78
N TYR A 143 -15.03 13.43 20.07
CA TYR A 143 -14.23 13.35 18.84
C TYR A 143 -14.89 12.62 17.67
N PHE A 144 -15.99 11.89 17.86
CA PHE A 144 -16.69 11.16 16.79
C PHE A 144 -18.17 11.56 16.60
N LEU A 145 -18.72 12.41 17.49
CA LEU A 145 -20.05 13.01 17.40
C LEU A 145 -19.91 14.54 17.30
#